data_AF-A0A8C2WHY0-F1
#
_entry.id   AF-A0A8C2WHY0-F1
#
_cell.length_a   1.000
_cell.length_b   1.000
_cell.length_c   1.000
_cell.angle_alpha   90.00
_cell.angle_beta   90.00
_cell.angle_gamma   90.00
#
_symmetry.space_group_name_H-M   'P 1'
#
loop_
_entity.id
_entity.type
_entity.pdbx_description
1 polymer ?
#
loop_
_entity_poly.entity_id
_entity_poly.type
_entity_poly.pdbx_seq_one_letter_code
_entity_poly.pdbx_strand_id
1 'polypeptide(L)'
;QSLRRGGASVLKRWKLNWCDLWIDGSLCFYKTDSRRELEHRVSLKTACVDVRSGLECRGVSPPESNPRENLIVVQLTSGSTVNLCLSPSTATIRSTSRLEQDQVLLHNEHRTHQR
;
A
#
# COMPACT_ATOMS: atom_id res chain seq x y z
N GLN A 1 -26.33 -32.11 -9.68
CA GLN A 1 -26.37 -30.74 -9.12
C GLN A 1 -25.81 -30.86 -7.70
N SER A 2 -24.75 -30.23 -7.21
CA SER A 2 -24.15 -28.92 -7.47
C SER A 2 -22.68 -28.99 -7.03
N LEU A 3 -21.75 -28.60 -7.91
CA LEU A 3 -20.32 -28.53 -7.63
C LEU A 3 -20.06 -27.27 -6.78
N ARG A 4 -19.97 -27.41 -5.46
CA ARG A 4 -19.51 -26.33 -4.57
C ARG A 4 -18.03 -26.07 -4.88
N ARG A 5 -17.78 -25.11 -5.78
CA ARG A 5 -16.44 -24.54 -5.98
C ARG A 5 -15.96 -24.05 -4.61
N GLY A 6 -14.94 -24.69 -4.06
CA GLY A 6 -14.18 -24.16 -2.95
C GLY A 6 -13.66 -22.79 -3.37
N GLY A 7 -14.30 -21.74 -2.86
CA GLY A 7 -13.86 -20.39 -3.10
C GLY A 7 -12.51 -20.22 -2.40
N ALA A 8 -11.43 -20.08 -3.18
CA ALA A 8 -10.16 -19.62 -2.63
C ALA A 8 -10.42 -18.28 -1.95
N SER A 9 -10.51 -18.29 -0.62
CA SER A 9 -10.68 -17.09 0.19
C SER A 9 -9.37 -16.31 0.12
N VAL A 10 -9.30 -15.35 -0.79
CA VAL A 10 -8.22 -14.36 -0.77
C VAL A 10 -8.43 -13.51 0.48
N LEU A 11 -7.63 -13.79 1.52
CA LEU A 11 -7.60 -12.97 2.71
C LEU A 11 -6.92 -11.65 2.34
N LYS A 12 -7.73 -10.60 2.18
CA LYS A 12 -7.24 -9.22 2.08
C LYS A 12 -6.88 -8.77 3.49
N ARG A 13 -5.58 -8.76 3.81
CA ARG A 13 -5.11 -8.29 5.12
C ARG A 13 -4.32 -7.01 4.95
N TRP A 14 -4.72 -5.99 5.70
CA TRP A 14 -3.96 -4.77 5.87
C TRP A 14 -2.78 -5.04 6.80
N LYS A 15 -1.58 -4.73 6.33
CA LYS A 15 -0.35 -4.82 7.12
C LYS A 15 0.27 -3.43 7.21
N LEU A 16 0.65 -3.03 8.42
CA LEU A 16 1.42 -1.82 8.64
C LEU A 16 2.84 -2.00 8.08
N ASN A 17 3.29 -1.06 7.25
CA ASN A 17 4.59 -1.07 6.60
C ASN A 17 5.16 0.36 6.60
N TRP A 18 6.49 0.44 6.65
CA TRP A 18 7.21 1.70 6.50
C TRP A 18 7.46 1.95 5.01
N CYS A 19 7.06 3.09 4.49
CA CYS A 19 7.24 3.46 3.09
C CYS A 19 8.16 4.67 3.00
N ASP A 20 9.29 4.53 2.31
CA ASP A 20 10.09 5.68 1.91
C ASP A 20 9.59 6.20 0.56
N LEU A 21 9.19 7.47 0.56
CA LEU A 21 8.88 8.24 -0.61
C LEU A 21 10.15 8.95 -1.08
N TRP A 22 10.62 8.57 -2.26
CA TRP A 22 11.75 9.19 -2.91
C TRP A 22 11.30 10.30 -3.87
N ILE A 23 12.12 11.33 -4.00
CA ILE A 23 11.93 12.44 -4.96
C ILE A 23 11.77 11.96 -6.42
N ASP A 24 12.38 10.84 -6.80
CA ASP A 24 12.25 10.27 -8.14
C ASP A 24 10.87 9.64 -8.41
N GLY A 25 10.00 9.58 -7.40
CA GLY A 25 8.70 8.91 -7.44
C GLY A 25 8.78 7.41 -7.13
N SER A 26 9.91 6.92 -6.60
CA SER A 26 10.01 5.55 -6.07
C SER A 26 9.38 5.47 -4.67
N LEU A 27 8.52 4.47 -4.48
CA LEU A 27 8.00 4.03 -3.18
C LEU A 27 8.73 2.76 -2.76
N CYS A 28 9.43 2.79 -1.63
CA CYS A 28 10.11 1.62 -1.07
C CYS A 28 9.43 1.21 0.24
N PHE A 29 8.84 0.01 0.27
CA PHE A 29 8.16 -0.54 1.44
C PHE A 29 9.10 -1.45 2.25
N TYR A 30 9.15 -1.23 3.55
CA TYR A 30 9.99 -1.91 4.51
C TYR A 30 9.15 -2.50 5.65
N LYS A 31 9.60 -3.62 6.22
CA LYS A 31 8.96 -4.21 7.41
C LYS A 31 9.13 -3.36 8.66
N THR A 32 10.27 -2.68 8.77
CA THR A 32 10.70 -1.94 9.96
C THR A 32 11.20 -0.54 9.59
N ASP A 33 11.22 0.36 10.57
CA ASP A 33 11.72 1.73 10.42
C ASP A 33 13.22 1.77 10.09
N SER A 34 13.94 0.68 10.38
CA SER A 34 15.38 0.53 10.18
C SER A 34 15.82 0.53 8.71
N ARG A 35 14.88 0.53 7.73
CA ARG A 35 15.16 0.53 6.27
C ARG A 35 16.05 -0.63 5.78
N ARG A 36 16.20 -1.69 6.59
CA ARG A 36 17.06 -2.85 6.26
C ARG A 36 16.30 -3.93 5.51
N GLU A 37 15.02 -4.09 5.82
CA GLU A 37 14.18 -5.18 5.31
C GLU A 37 13.21 -4.65 4.25
N LEU A 38 13.70 -4.47 3.03
CA LEU A 38 12.87 -4.08 1.88
C LEU A 38 11.92 -5.23 1.50
N GLU A 39 10.62 -4.99 1.58
CA GLU A 39 9.60 -5.93 1.11
C GLU A 39 9.29 -5.71 -0.37
N HIS A 40 9.11 -4.44 -0.76
CA HIS A 40 8.63 -4.10 -2.08
C HIS A 40 9.11 -2.73 -2.53
N ARG A 41 9.33 -2.55 -3.83
CA ARG A 41 9.66 -1.24 -4.41
C ARG A 41 8.80 -1.02 -5.66
N VAL A 42 8.13 0.13 -5.71
CA VAL A 42 7.29 0.54 -6.84
C VAL A 42 7.83 1.86 -7.37
N SER A 43 8.16 1.92 -8.65
CA SER A 43 8.50 3.18 -9.31
C SER A 43 7.23 3.79 -9.89
N LEU A 44 6.63 4.78 -9.24
CA LEU A 44 5.37 5.38 -9.73
C LEU A 44 5.56 5.93 -11.15
N LYS A 45 6.72 6.51 -11.45
CA LYS A 45 7.04 7.08 -12.76
C LYS A 45 6.92 6.10 -13.94
N THR A 46 7.18 4.81 -13.72
CA THR A 46 7.21 3.78 -14.79
C THR A 46 6.15 2.70 -14.61
N ALA A 47 5.77 2.43 -13.37
CA ALA A 47 4.83 1.39 -13.02
C ALA A 47 3.42 1.92 -12.80
N CYS A 48 3.19 3.20 -12.50
CA CYS A 48 1.85 3.71 -12.25
C CYS A 48 1.12 4.05 -13.56
N VAL A 49 -0.13 3.61 -13.66
CA VAL A 49 -1.09 4.01 -14.71
C VAL A 49 -2.07 5.03 -14.16
N ASP A 50 -2.56 4.80 -12.95
CA ASP A 50 -3.63 5.60 -12.34
C ASP A 50 -3.48 5.59 -10.81
N VAL A 51 -3.80 6.71 -10.16
CA VAL A 51 -3.79 6.85 -8.71
C VAL A 51 -5.15 7.37 -8.28
N ARG A 52 -5.86 6.57 -7.50
CA ARG A 52 -7.13 6.95 -6.90
C ARG A 52 -6.93 7.19 -5.41
N SER A 53 -7.60 8.19 -4.86
CA SER A 53 -7.53 8.48 -3.43
C SER A 53 -8.91 8.69 -2.82
N GLY A 54 -8.99 8.43 -1.52
CA GLY A 54 -10.19 8.63 -0.74
C GLY A 54 -11.40 7.87 -1.25
N LEU A 55 -12.45 8.60 -1.59
CA LEU A 55 -13.73 8.06 -2.04
C LEU A 55 -13.71 7.51 -3.47
N GLU A 56 -12.65 7.78 -4.24
CA GLU A 56 -12.46 7.25 -5.60
C GLU A 56 -12.11 5.75 -5.59
N CYS A 57 -11.64 5.26 -4.45
CA CYS A 57 -11.24 3.88 -4.19
C CYS A 57 -12.46 2.95 -4.03
N ARG A 58 -13.27 2.81 -5.07
CA ARG A 58 -14.46 1.94 -5.08
C ARG A 58 -14.08 0.46 -5.01
N GLY A 59 -14.66 -0.28 -4.06
CA GLY A 59 -14.46 -1.74 -3.91
C GLY A 59 -13.29 -2.17 -3.02
N VAL A 60 -12.61 -1.21 -2.38
CA VAL A 60 -11.58 -1.48 -1.36
C VAL A 60 -12.09 -0.89 -0.03
N SER A 61 -12.09 -1.71 1.02
CA SER A 61 -12.44 -1.27 2.36
C SER A 61 -11.18 -0.97 3.14
N PRO A 62 -11.02 0.21 3.74
CA PRO A 62 -9.87 0.54 4.58
C PRO A 62 -9.84 -0.37 5.83
N PRO A 63 -8.72 -0.40 6.56
CA PRO A 63 -8.68 -1.03 7.88
C PRO A 63 -9.73 -0.42 8.82
N GLU A 64 -10.26 -1.20 9.77
CA GLU A 64 -11.37 -0.78 10.66
C GLU A 64 -11.11 0.54 11.40
N SER A 65 -9.85 0.86 11.68
CA SER A 65 -9.45 2.09 12.39
C SER A 65 -9.22 3.31 11.49
N ASN A 66 -9.28 3.17 10.15
CA ASN A 66 -8.88 4.23 9.23
C ASN A 66 -10.03 4.72 8.35
N PRO A 67 -10.14 6.04 8.15
CA PRO A 67 -11.16 6.60 7.27
C PRO A 67 -10.84 6.27 5.81
N ARG A 68 -11.90 6.19 4.98
CA ARG A 68 -11.76 5.93 3.54
C ARG A 68 -10.97 7.03 2.83
N GLU A 69 -11.01 8.26 3.32
CA GLU A 69 -10.26 9.40 2.76
C GLU A 69 -8.74 9.15 2.74
N ASN A 70 -8.22 8.35 3.68
CA ASN A 70 -6.81 8.00 3.79
C ASN A 70 -6.39 6.85 2.85
N LEU A 71 -7.33 6.28 2.11
CA LEU A 71 -7.10 5.17 1.19
C LEU A 71 -6.52 5.69 -0.13
N ILE A 72 -5.45 5.10 -0.61
CA ILE A 72 -4.78 5.40 -1.86
C ILE A 72 -4.64 4.09 -2.63
N VAL A 73 -5.09 4.08 -3.88
CA VAL A 73 -5.08 2.90 -4.75
C VAL A 73 -4.26 3.25 -5.98
N VAL A 74 -3.10 2.60 -6.10
CA VAL A 74 -2.19 2.79 -7.23
C VAL A 74 -2.40 1.63 -8.20
N GLN A 75 -2.87 1.93 -9.40
CA GLN A 75 -2.99 0.96 -10.48
C GLN A 75 -1.65 0.86 -11.22
N LEU A 76 -1.11 -0.35 -11.29
CA LEU A 76 0.15 -0.61 -11.98
C LEU A 76 -0.06 -0.96 -13.46
N THR A 77 0.95 -0.69 -14.28
CA THR A 77 1.02 -1.02 -15.73
C THR A 77 0.96 -2.53 -15.97
N SER A 78 1.34 -3.33 -14.98
CA SER A 78 1.20 -4.78 -15.00
C SER A 78 -0.24 -5.28 -14.83
N GLY A 79 -1.20 -4.39 -14.55
CA GLY A 79 -2.59 -4.73 -14.20
C GLY A 79 -2.80 -5.02 -12.71
N SER A 80 -1.73 -5.13 -11.92
CA SER A 80 -1.81 -5.24 -10.46
C SER A 80 -2.21 -3.91 -9.82
N THR A 81 -2.86 -3.98 -8.65
CA THR A 81 -3.25 -2.79 -7.90
C THR A 81 -2.61 -2.82 -6.52
N VAL A 82 -2.00 -1.72 -6.11
CA VAL A 82 -1.41 -1.54 -4.78
C VAL A 82 -2.35 -0.67 -3.96
N ASN A 83 -2.95 -1.24 -2.92
CA ASN A 83 -3.86 -0.53 -2.03
C ASN A 83 -3.11 -0.12 -0.78
N LEU A 84 -3.01 1.18 -0.54
CA LEU A 84 -2.31 1.81 0.56
C LEU A 84 -3.32 2.57 1.40
N CYS A 85 -3.13 2.65 2.71
CA CYS A 85 -3.96 3.48 3.57
C CYS A 85 -3.08 4.20 4.58
N LEU A 86 -3.10 5.53 4.55
CA LEU A 86 -2.37 6.36 5.51
C LEU A 86 -2.85 6.04 6.92
N SER A 87 -1.91 5.71 7.81
CA SER A 87 -2.24 5.51 9.22
C SER A 87 -2.52 6.88 9.85
N PRO A 88 -3.60 7.09 10.61
CA PRO A 88 -3.83 8.37 11.29
C PRO A 88 -2.71 8.74 12.28
N SER A 89 -1.90 7.76 12.70
CA SER A 89 -0.66 7.98 13.46
C SER A 89 0.50 8.54 12.63
N THR A 90 0.35 8.76 11.32
CA THR A 90 1.37 9.39 10.43
C THR A 90 1.53 10.90 10.63
N ALA A 91 1.08 11.45 11.76
CA ALA A 91 1.51 12.78 12.20
C ALA A 91 3.06 12.88 12.29
N THR A 92 3.77 11.75 12.25
CA THR A 92 5.22 11.67 12.09
C THR A 92 5.59 11.29 10.65
N ILE A 93 5.42 12.20 9.69
CA ILE A 93 6.27 12.17 8.50
C ILE A 93 7.68 12.43 9.02
N ARG A 94 8.53 11.41 8.97
CA ARG A 94 9.91 11.57 9.43
C ARG A 94 10.74 11.99 8.24
N SER A 95 10.88 13.29 8.05
CA SER A 95 11.85 13.83 7.11
C SER A 95 13.23 13.42 7.58
N THR A 96 13.86 12.55 6.80
CA THR A 96 15.22 12.12 7.12
C THR A 96 16.19 13.19 6.63
N SER A 97 17.33 13.35 7.30
CA SER A 97 18.36 14.32 6.92
C SER A 97 18.95 14.09 5.51
N ARG A 98 18.55 13.01 4.83
CA ARG A 98 18.59 12.89 3.37
C ARG A 98 17.47 13.74 2.79
N LEU A 99 17.82 14.91 2.26
CA LEU A 99 16.97 15.94 1.64
C LEU A 99 16.02 15.43 0.51
N GLU A 100 16.06 14.15 0.17
CA GLU A 100 15.41 13.54 -0.99
C GLU A 100 14.53 12.32 -0.62
N GLN A 101 14.32 12.07 0.67
CA GLN A 101 13.63 10.86 1.15
C GLN A 101 12.85 11.11 2.45
N ASP A 102 11.52 10.98 2.36
CA ASP A 102 10.60 11.01 3.51
C ASP A 102 10.13 9.60 3.86
N GLN A 103 10.15 9.23 5.13
CA GLN A 103 9.60 7.96 5.60
C GLN A 103 8.21 8.16 6.19
N VAL A 104 7.25 7.36 5.73
CA VAL A 104 5.84 7.41 6.13
C VAL A 104 5.37 6.02 6.53
N LEU A 105 4.56 5.95 7.60
CA LEU A 105 4.00 4.70 8.10
C LEU A 105 2.61 4.44 7.51
N LEU A 106 2.44 3.45 6.65
CA LEU A 106 1.14 3.22 6.00
C LEU A 106 0.70 1.75 6.11
N HIS A 107 -0.59 1.51 5.93
CA HIS A 107 -1.09 0.16 5.76
C HIS A 107 -1.06 -0.21 4.28
N ASN A 108 -0.48 -1.37 3.94
CA ASN A 108 -0.52 -1.93 2.59
C ASN A 108 -1.40 -3.19 2.60
N GLU A 109 -2.30 -3.34 1.62
CA GLU A 109 -3.08 -4.55 1.44
C GLU A 109 -2.22 -5.63 0.79
N HIS A 110 -1.94 -6.71 1.51
CA HIS A 110 -1.38 -7.91 0.90
C HIS A 110 -2.51 -8.85 0.53
N ARG A 111 -2.61 -9.21 -0.76
CA ARG A 111 -3.39 -10.37 -1.18
C ARG A 111 -2.53 -11.61 -1.06
N THR A 112 -2.75 -12.35 0.01
CA THR A 112 -2.23 -13.71 0.12
C THR A 112 -3.27 -14.65 -0.47
N HIS A 113 -2.92 -15.34 -1.55
CA HIS A 113 -3.70 -16.49 -1.99
C HIS A 113 -3.48 -17.61 -0.95
N GLN A 114 -4.47 -17.88 -0.11
CA GLN A 114 -4.49 -19.15 0.62
C GLN A 114 -4.69 -20.27 -0.41
N ARG A 115 -3.69 -21.16 -0.49
CA ARG A 115 -3.77 -22.42 -1.25
C ARG A 115 -4.53 -23.45 -0.46
#